data_AF-A0A924K3L6-F1
#
_entry.id   AF-A0A924K3L6-F1
#
_cell.length_a   1.000
_cell.length_b   1.000
_cell.length_c   1.000
_cell.angle_alpha   90.00
_cell.angle_beta   90.00
_cell.angle_gamma   90.00
#
_symmetry.space_group_name_H-M   'P 1'
#
loop_
_entity.id
_entity.type
_entity.pdbx_description
1 polymer ?
#
loop_
_entity_poly.entity_id
_entity_poly.type
_entity_poly.pdbx_seq_one_letter_code
_entity_poly.pdbx_strand_id
1 'polypeptide(L)'
;MRKFTCSLFAAAALLMGFGATHAQAPSWPTHTVRIVVPFAAGGPADNYARFIALRLQEALGQSFVVHNKPGGGSVLGTYIVAKSPAVG
;
A
#
# COMPACT_ATOMS: atom_id res chain seq x y z
N MET A 1 -30.26 29.29 -39.32
CA MET A 1 -29.94 29.56 -37.89
C MET A 1 -30.39 28.43 -36.93
N ARG A 2 -31.42 27.62 -37.24
CA ARG A 2 -31.90 26.50 -36.37
C ARG A 2 -30.95 25.30 -36.19
N LYS A 3 -29.92 25.13 -37.04
CA LYS A 3 -28.97 23.99 -36.96
C LYS A 3 -27.88 24.17 -35.89
N PHE A 4 -27.58 25.41 -35.51
CA PHE A 4 -26.55 25.71 -34.49
C PHE A 4 -27.02 25.41 -33.07
N THR A 5 -28.32 25.52 -32.81
CA THR A 5 -28.90 25.30 -31.48
C THR A 5 -28.92 23.82 -31.08
N CYS A 6 -29.05 22.89 -32.06
CA CYS A 6 -28.95 21.44 -31.79
C CYS A 6 -27.51 21.00 -31.49
N SER A 7 -26.49 21.56 -32.16
CA SER A 7 -25.09 21.22 -31.88
C SER A 7 -24.65 21.66 -30.48
N LEU A 8 -25.22 22.75 -29.95
CA LEU A 8 -24.90 23.24 -28.61
C LEU A 8 -25.45 22.34 -27.50
N PHE A 9 -26.64 21.75 -27.70
CA PHE A 9 -27.22 20.76 -26.79
C PHE A 9 -26.47 19.43 -26.79
N ALA A 10 -25.98 18.99 -27.94
CA ALA A 10 -25.18 17.76 -28.06
C ALA A 10 -23.81 17.87 -27.34
N ALA A 11 -23.18 19.05 -27.36
CA ALA A 11 -21.92 19.30 -26.66
C ALA A 11 -22.10 19.33 -25.12
N ALA A 12 -23.23 19.82 -24.62
CA ALA A 12 -23.52 19.85 -23.18
C ALA A 12 -23.77 18.44 -22.60
N ALA A 13 -24.36 17.53 -23.40
CA ALA A 13 -24.58 16.14 -22.98
C ALA A 13 -23.28 15.33 -22.84
N LEU A 14 -22.25 15.64 -23.64
CA LEU A 14 -20.92 15.02 -23.54
C LEU A 14 -20.16 15.44 -22.27
N LEU A 15 -20.44 16.62 -21.72
CA LEU A 15 -19.81 17.12 -20.49
C LEU A 15 -20.44 16.53 -19.21
N MET A 16 -21.71 16.11 -19.26
CA MET A 16 -22.40 15.47 -18.11
C MET A 16 -22.07 13.97 -17.97
N GLY A 17 -21.45 13.35 -18.99
CA GLY A 17 -21.06 11.94 -18.97
C GLY A 17 -19.76 11.62 -18.22
N PHE A 18 -18.99 12.64 -17.84
CA PHE A 18 -17.83 12.48 -16.95
C PHE A 18 -18.31 12.41 -15.50
N GLY A 19 -19.10 11.38 -15.19
CA GLY A 19 -19.40 11.00 -13.82
C GLY A 19 -18.09 10.79 -13.07
N ALA A 20 -18.05 11.26 -11.81
CA ALA A 20 -16.88 11.19 -10.95
C ALA A 20 -16.30 9.77 -10.92
N THR A 21 -15.24 9.54 -11.70
CA THR A 21 -14.39 8.37 -11.53
C THR A 21 -13.68 8.56 -10.19
N HIS A 22 -14.26 7.97 -9.14
CA HIS A 22 -13.53 7.77 -7.89
C HIS A 22 -12.32 6.91 -8.23
N ALA A 23 -11.14 7.54 -8.32
CA ALA A 23 -9.88 6.83 -8.34
C ALA A 23 -9.83 5.99 -7.06
N GLN A 24 -10.10 4.69 -7.19
CA GLN A 24 -9.98 3.75 -6.08
C GLN A 24 -8.52 3.84 -5.63
N ALA A 25 -8.30 4.22 -4.37
CA ALA A 25 -6.96 4.14 -3.81
C ALA A 25 -6.45 2.72 -4.05
N PRO A 26 -5.27 2.54 -4.65
CA PRO A 26 -4.77 1.21 -4.96
C PRO A 26 -4.74 0.39 -3.68
N SER A 27 -5.31 -0.82 -3.72
CA SER A 27 -5.39 -1.69 -2.55
C SER A 27 -3.99 -1.97 -2.03
N TRP A 28 -3.75 -1.68 -0.76
CA TRP A 28 -2.50 -2.03 -0.12
C TRP A 28 -2.22 -3.54 -0.28
N PRO A 29 -0.97 -3.96 -0.55
CA PRO A 29 0.24 -3.14 -0.69
C PRO A 29 0.52 -2.71 -2.14
N THR A 30 1.12 -1.53 -2.31
CA THR A 30 1.51 -0.99 -3.63
C THR A 30 3.00 -1.13 -3.94
N HIS A 31 3.79 -1.56 -2.96
CA HIS A 31 5.24 -1.71 -3.03
C HIS A 31 5.68 -2.75 -1.99
N THR A 32 6.95 -3.16 -2.08
CA THR A 32 7.56 -4.08 -1.12
C THR A 32 7.42 -3.59 0.32
N VAL A 33 6.87 -4.44 1.18
CA VAL A 33 6.66 -4.14 2.60
C VAL A 33 7.85 -4.67 3.41
N ARG A 34 8.37 -3.86 4.32
CA ARG A 34 9.47 -4.24 5.23
C ARG A 34 8.90 -4.65 6.59
N ILE A 35 9.16 -5.88 7.00
CA ILE A 35 8.81 -6.39 8.33
C ILE A 35 10.02 -6.20 9.25
N VAL A 36 9.93 -5.30 10.22
CA VAL A 36 11.01 -5.08 11.18
C VAL A 36 10.88 -6.09 12.34
N VAL A 37 11.91 -6.89 12.53
CA VAL A 37 12.01 -7.81 13.67
C VAL A 37 13.02 -7.24 14.66
N PRO A 38 12.62 -6.86 15.89
CA PRO A 38 13.49 -6.17 16.84
C PRO A 38 14.45 -7.11 17.60
N PHE A 39 14.75 -8.27 17.01
CA PHE A 39 15.58 -9.34 17.56
C PHE A 39 16.55 -9.87 16.51
N ALA A 40 17.55 -10.63 16.95
CA ALA A 40 18.54 -11.25 16.07
C ALA A 40 17.89 -12.25 15.09
N ALA A 41 18.53 -12.41 13.93
CA ALA A 41 18.09 -13.39 12.91
C ALA A 41 18.23 -14.83 13.44
N GLY A 42 17.37 -15.73 12.96
CA GLY A 42 17.33 -17.14 13.35
C GLY A 42 16.65 -17.45 14.68
N GLY A 43 16.27 -16.43 15.47
CA GLY A 43 15.48 -16.60 16.69
C GLY A 43 13.99 -16.86 16.42
N PRO A 44 13.19 -17.17 17.45
CA PRO A 44 11.76 -17.47 17.29
C PRO A 44 10.99 -16.35 16.57
N ALA A 45 11.23 -15.09 16.94
CA ALA A 45 10.57 -13.94 16.31
C ALA A 45 10.91 -13.81 14.81
N ASP A 46 12.15 -14.10 14.42
CA ASP A 46 12.57 -14.07 13.01
C ASP A 46 11.92 -15.22 12.22
N ASN A 47 11.86 -16.42 12.79
CA ASN A 47 11.24 -17.57 12.16
C ASN A 47 9.74 -17.34 11.90
N TYR A 48 9.02 -16.83 12.89
CA TYR A 48 7.61 -16.47 12.71
C TYR A 48 7.43 -15.35 11.67
N ALA A 49 8.26 -14.31 11.70
CA ALA A 49 8.18 -13.22 10.73
C ALA A 49 8.40 -13.70 9.29
N ARG A 50 9.36 -14.61 9.06
CA ARG A 50 9.63 -15.19 7.74
C ARG A 50 8.47 -16.05 7.24
N PHE A 51 7.87 -16.83 8.13
CA PHE A 51 6.68 -17.60 7.80
C PHE A 51 5.50 -16.71 7.42
N ILE A 52 5.25 -15.65 8.19
CA ILE A 52 4.20 -14.66 7.90
C ILE A 52 4.47 -13.95 6.58
N ALA A 53 5.72 -13.53 6.33
CA ALA A 53 6.11 -12.86 5.10
C ALA A 53 5.77 -13.69 3.85
N LEU A 54 6.05 -14.99 3.89
CA LEU A 54 5.72 -15.91 2.80
C LEU A 54 4.20 -15.95 2.56
N ARG A 55 3.40 -16.07 3.62
CA ARG A 55 1.93 -16.14 3.51
C ARG A 55 1.30 -14.83 3.03
N LEU A 56 1.84 -13.69 3.48
CA LEU A 56 1.39 -12.39 3.00
C LEU A 56 1.74 -12.19 1.52
N GLN A 57 2.91 -12.65 1.08
CA GLN A 57 3.27 -12.61 -0.33
C GLN A 57 2.34 -13.48 -1.18
N GLU A 58 2.02 -14.69 -0.74
CA GLU A 58 1.05 -15.57 -1.40
C GLU A 58 -0.34 -14.94 -1.49
N ALA A 59 -0.80 -14.29 -0.42
CA ALA A 59 -2.15 -13.71 -0.35
C ALA A 59 -2.29 -12.36 -1.08
N LEU A 60 -1.24 -11.54 -1.09
CA LEU A 60 -1.31 -10.14 -1.54
C LEU A 60 -0.50 -9.85 -2.80
N GLY A 61 0.30 -10.81 -3.28
CA GLY A 61 1.08 -10.69 -4.52
C GLY A 61 2.25 -9.69 -4.47
N GLN A 62 2.50 -9.06 -3.32
CA GLN A 62 3.62 -8.15 -3.09
C GLN A 62 4.70 -8.80 -2.25
N SER A 63 5.94 -8.32 -2.35
CA SER A 63 7.05 -8.84 -1.56
C SER A 63 7.00 -8.32 -0.12
N PHE A 64 7.24 -9.22 0.84
CA PHE A 64 7.39 -8.91 2.26
C PHE A 64 8.80 -9.30 2.71
N VAL A 65 9.63 -8.32 3.08
CA VAL A 65 11.04 -8.53 3.39
C VAL A 65 11.31 -8.34 4.88
N VAL A 66 11.85 -9.38 5.51
CA VAL A 66 12.21 -9.36 6.93
C VAL A 66 13.53 -8.62 7.15
N HIS A 67 13.53 -7.68 8.09
CA HIS A 67 14.66 -6.85 8.47
C HIS A 67 14.91 -6.92 9.98
N ASN A 68 15.98 -7.61 10.38
CA ASN A 68 16.36 -7.74 11.78
C ASN A 68 17.05 -6.45 12.27
N LYS A 69 16.53 -5.87 13.35
CA LYS A 69 17.05 -4.66 14.01
C LYS A 69 17.15 -4.88 15.53
N PRO A 70 18.05 -5.78 15.98
CA PRO A 70 18.25 -6.01 17.41
C PRO A 70 18.83 -4.78 18.10
N GLY A 71 18.53 -4.62 19.39
CA GLY A 71 19.12 -3.58 20.24
C GLY A 71 18.15 -3.02 21.28
N GLY A 72 18.69 -2.64 22.44
CA GLY A 72 17.93 -1.97 23.50
C GLY A 72 16.69 -2.73 23.98
N GLY A 73 16.73 -4.07 24.03
CA GLY A 73 15.59 -4.87 24.50
C GLY A 73 14.32 -4.68 23.65
N SER A 74 14.48 -4.51 22.34
CA SER A 74 13.46 -4.21 21.30
C SER A 74 13.22 -2.72 21.01
N VAL A 75 13.73 -1.81 21.83
CA VAL A 75 13.50 -0.36 21.70
C VAL A 75 13.96 0.18 20.34
N LEU A 76 15.10 -0.29 19.81
CA LEU A 76 15.62 0.21 18.53
C LEU A 76 14.68 -0.12 17.37
N GLY A 77 14.22 -1.37 17.27
CA GLY A 77 13.31 -1.78 16.20
C GLY A 77 11.96 -1.08 16.31
N THR A 78 11.42 -0.95 17.52
CA THR A 78 10.17 -0.20 17.78
C THR A 78 10.31 1.26 17.39
N TYR A 79 11.41 1.91 17.74
CA TYR A 79 11.68 3.31 17.38
C TYR A 79 11.74 3.53 15.86
N ILE A 80 12.37 2.59 15.12
CA ILE A 80 12.44 2.65 13.65
C ILE A 80 11.03 2.60 13.04
N VAL A 81 10.18 1.68 13.50
CA VAL A 81 8.81 1.56 13.00
C VAL A 81 7.99 2.79 13.39
N ALA A 82 8.11 3.27 14.62
CA ALA A 82 7.39 4.46 15.10
C ALA A 82 7.71 5.74 14.31
N LYS A 83 8.91 5.84 13.73
CA LYS A 83 9.33 6.95 12.86
C LYS A 83 9.13 6.70 11.37
N SER A 84 8.66 5.52 10.99
CA SER A 84 8.43 5.22 9.58
C SER A 84 7.21 6.00 9.06
N PRO A 85 7.22 6.46 7.80
CA PRO A 85 6.03 7.05 7.19
C PRO A 85 4.86 6.08 7.28
N ALA A 86 3.66 6.60 7.58
CA ALA A 86 2.45 5.80 7.47
C ALA A 86 2.26 5.39 6.01
N VAL A 87 2.11 4.08 5.77
CA VAL A 87 1.77 3.55 4.46
C VAL A 87 0.28 3.19 4.47
N GLY A 88 -0.47 3.81 3.56
CA GLY A 88 -1.89 3.60 3.32
C GLY A 88 -2.11 3.24 1.87
#